data_AF-A0A136KF31-F1
#
_entry.id   AF-A0A136KF31-F1
#
_cell.length_a   1.000
_cell.length_b   1.000
_cell.length_c   1.000
_cell.angle_alpha   90.00
_cell.angle_beta   90.00
_cell.angle_gamma   90.00
#
_symmetry.space_group_name_H-M   'P 1'
#
loop_
_entity.id
_entity.type
_entity.pdbx_description
1 polymer ?
#
loop_
_entity_poly.entity_id
_entity_poly.type
_entity_poly.pdbx_seq_one_letter_code
_entity_poly.pdbx_strand_id
1 'polypeptide(L)'
;MLDKVAPYIYKYVPIDGGFSTYKEYLTAETAESLSSPNSIAIDGSIYVNNTSRLVRFISGAKDSFSLKSPDEYVINAFAISPESDTIAILDKDRERILLFSKSGEFLKQIVSSEIKRATSLLLDSNGKLLLQGEKGLYRLSE
;
A
#
# COMPACT_ATOMS: atom_id res chain seq x y z
N MET A 1 -3.15 -11.65 6.41
CA MET A 1 -1.86 -11.37 7.05
C MET A 1 -0.77 -11.56 6.01
N LEU A 2 0.18 -10.63 5.93
CA LEU A 2 1.36 -10.74 5.07
C LEU A 2 2.52 -11.33 5.90
N ASP A 3 3.10 -12.43 5.44
CA ASP A 3 4.37 -12.92 5.96
C ASP A 3 5.52 -12.21 5.22
N LYS A 4 6.49 -11.69 5.97
CA LYS A 4 7.62 -10.93 5.42
C LYS A 4 8.85 -11.79 5.16
N VAL A 5 8.91 -12.98 5.77
CA VAL A 5 10.04 -13.92 5.67
C VAL A 5 9.75 -14.93 4.57
N ALA A 6 8.54 -15.47 4.54
CA ALA A 6 8.04 -16.29 3.45
C ALA A 6 7.01 -15.49 2.65
N PRO A 7 7.00 -15.54 1.30
CA PRO A 7 6.16 -14.68 0.45
C PRO A 7 4.68 -15.10 0.45
N TYR A 8 4.10 -15.34 1.62
CA TYR A 8 2.74 -15.82 1.78
C TYR A 8 1.80 -14.71 2.24
N ILE A 9 0.60 -14.76 1.69
CA ILE A 9 -0.54 -13.97 2.17
C ILE A 9 -1.55 -14.96 2.72
N TYR A 10 -1.77 -14.89 4.03
CA TYR A 10 -2.72 -15.75 4.73
C TYR A 10 -4.08 -15.07 4.86
N LYS A 11 -5.13 -15.74 4.36
CA LYS A 11 -6.52 -15.32 4.50
C LYS A 11 -7.19 -16.11 5.61
N TYR A 12 -7.85 -15.37 6.51
CA TYR A 12 -8.68 -15.89 7.58
C TYR A 12 -10.13 -15.47 7.32
N VAL A 13 -11.07 -16.40 7.44
CA VAL A 13 -12.49 -16.12 7.25
C VAL A 13 -13.17 -16.05 8.61
N PRO A 14 -13.98 -15.01 8.91
CA PRO A 14 -14.77 -14.96 10.13
C PRO A 14 -15.73 -16.16 10.20
N ILE A 15 -15.83 -16.77 11.38
CA ILE A 15 -16.77 -17.85 11.70
C ILE A 15 -17.40 -17.57 13.07
N ASP A 16 -18.44 -18.31 13.42
CA ASP A 16 -19.04 -18.20 14.76
C ASP A 16 -17.98 -18.48 15.84
N GLY A 17 -17.74 -17.49 16.68
CA GLY A 17 -16.77 -17.57 17.78
C GLY A 17 -15.31 -17.35 17.41
N GLY A 18 -14.96 -16.92 16.19
CA GLY A 18 -13.59 -16.54 15.85
C GLY A 18 -13.27 -16.47 14.37
N PHE A 19 -12.14 -17.06 13.98
CA PHE A 19 -11.66 -17.12 12.61
C PHE A 19 -11.35 -18.56 12.21
N SER A 20 -11.51 -18.87 10.92
CA SER A 20 -11.08 -20.14 10.33
C SER A 20 -9.58 -20.37 10.52
N THR A 21 -9.12 -21.60 10.25
CA THR A 21 -7.71 -21.80 9.91
C THR A 21 -7.31 -20.93 8.72
N TYR A 22 -6.02 -20.62 8.60
CA TYR A 22 -5.54 -19.85 7.47
C TYR A 22 -5.64 -20.63 6.18
N LYS A 23 -5.84 -19.90 5.08
CA LYS A 23 -5.60 -20.39 3.72
C LYS A 23 -4.58 -19.48 3.05
N GLU A 24 -3.73 -20.06 2.23
CA GLU A 24 -2.88 -19.27 1.34
C GLU A 24 -3.77 -18.59 0.28
N TYR A 25 -3.58 -17.29 0.11
CA TYR A 25 -4.33 -16.49 -0.84
C TYR A 25 -3.73 -16.52 -2.23
N LEU A 26 -2.40 -16.56 -2.32
CA LEU A 26 -1.67 -16.62 -3.60
C LEU A 26 -1.49 -18.07 -4.04
N THR A 27 -1.41 -18.29 -5.35
CA THR A 27 -0.89 -19.54 -5.88
C THR A 27 0.62 -19.63 -5.62
N ALA A 28 1.17 -20.84 -5.61
CA ALA A 28 2.62 -21.05 -5.46
C ALA A 28 3.42 -20.27 -6.52
N GLU A 29 2.99 -20.31 -7.78
CA GLU A 29 3.58 -19.54 -8.88
C GLU A 29 3.52 -18.02 -8.64
N THR A 30 2.37 -17.53 -8.13
CA THR A 30 2.18 -16.09 -7.89
C THR A 30 3.01 -15.59 -6.70
N ALA A 31 3.23 -16.44 -5.69
CA ALA A 31 4.02 -16.11 -4.50
C ALA A 31 5.47 -15.73 -4.86
N GLU A 32 6.04 -16.33 -5.91
CA GLU A 32 7.40 -15.99 -6.38
C GLU A 32 7.54 -14.53 -6.84
N SER A 33 6.43 -13.87 -7.19
CA SER A 33 6.43 -12.46 -7.58
C SER A 33 6.66 -11.49 -6.42
N LEU A 34 6.51 -11.96 -5.17
CA LEU A 34 6.75 -11.19 -3.96
C LEU A 34 8.22 -11.32 -3.54
N SER A 35 9.05 -10.37 -3.99
CA SER A 35 10.41 -10.21 -3.48
C SER A 35 10.44 -9.22 -2.32
N SER A 36 10.86 -9.67 -1.13
CA SER A 36 11.01 -8.87 0.09
C SER A 36 9.79 -7.99 0.41
N PRO A 37 8.60 -8.59 0.60
CA PRO A 37 7.38 -7.81 0.81
C PRO A 37 7.43 -7.07 2.16
N ASN A 38 7.02 -5.80 2.16
CA ASN A 38 7.11 -4.93 3.33
C ASN A 38 5.75 -4.69 3.97
N SER A 39 4.77 -4.22 3.23
CA SER A 39 3.42 -3.94 3.73
C SER A 39 2.34 -4.28 2.70
N ILE A 40 1.09 -4.29 3.19
CA ILE A 40 -0.10 -4.73 2.46
C ILE A 40 -1.23 -3.71 2.66
N ALA A 41 -2.02 -3.46 1.63
CA ALA A 41 -3.29 -2.74 1.71
C ALA A 41 -4.34 -3.42 0.82
N ILE A 42 -5.62 -3.20 1.13
CA ILE A 42 -6.74 -3.92 0.51
C ILE A 42 -7.88 -2.93 0.22
N ASP A 43 -8.41 -2.98 -1.00
CA ASP A 43 -9.61 -2.22 -1.43
C ASP A 43 -10.64 -3.08 -2.19
N GLY A 44 -10.48 -4.40 -2.12
CA GLY A 44 -11.12 -5.35 -3.03
C GLY A 44 -10.08 -6.11 -3.85
N SER A 45 -8.98 -5.44 -4.20
CA SER A 45 -7.72 -6.08 -4.60
C SER A 45 -6.74 -6.11 -3.43
N ILE A 46 -5.74 -6.99 -3.50
CA ILE A 46 -4.62 -6.99 -2.54
C ILE A 46 -3.42 -6.29 -3.19
N TYR A 47 -2.90 -5.29 -2.50
CA TYR A 47 -1.68 -4.59 -2.89
C TYR A 47 -0.58 -4.93 -1.92
N VAL A 48 0.58 -5.31 -2.44
CA VAL A 48 1.78 -5.56 -1.64
C VAL A 48 2.93 -4.76 -2.22
N ASN A 49 3.66 -4.06 -1.38
CA ASN A 49 4.86 -3.37 -1.82
C ASN A 49 6.12 -4.10 -1.40
N ASN A 50 7.19 -3.83 -2.14
CA ASN A 50 8.53 -3.80 -1.59
C ASN A 50 9.03 -2.34 -1.61
N THR A 51 10.33 -2.12 -1.40
CA THR A 51 10.91 -0.76 -1.33
C THR A 51 10.74 0.05 -2.61
N SER A 52 10.61 -0.58 -3.80
CA SER A 52 10.61 0.13 -5.09
C SER A 52 9.40 -0.13 -5.98
N ARG A 53 8.55 -1.11 -5.65
CA ARG A 53 7.43 -1.52 -6.49
C ARG A 53 6.19 -1.83 -5.65
N LEU A 54 5.03 -1.44 -6.19
CA LEU A 54 3.72 -1.87 -5.72
C LEU A 54 3.16 -2.92 -6.68
N VAL A 55 2.82 -4.10 -6.16
CA VAL A 55 2.23 -5.22 -6.92
C VAL A 55 0.77 -5.39 -6.51
N ARG A 56 -0.10 -5.65 -7.48
CA ARG A 56 -1.52 -5.90 -7.26
C ARG A 56 -1.89 -7.36 -7.54
N PHE A 57 -2.79 -7.90 -6.74
CA PHE A 57 -3.35 -9.23 -6.89
C PHE A 57 -4.87 -9.19 -6.86
N ILE A 58 -5.49 -9.94 -7.77
CA ILE A 58 -6.94 -10.09 -7.90
C ILE A 58 -7.25 -11.58 -7.83
N SER A 59 -8.06 -11.98 -6.85
CA SER A 59 -8.45 -13.38 -6.63
C SER A 59 -7.28 -14.36 -6.59
N GLY A 60 -6.15 -13.95 -6.00
CA GLY A 60 -4.95 -14.77 -5.83
C GLY A 60 -3.96 -14.76 -6.99
N ALA A 61 -4.31 -14.16 -8.14
CA ALA A 61 -3.43 -14.02 -9.30
C ALA A 61 -2.79 -12.62 -9.36
N LYS A 62 -1.56 -12.54 -9.88
CA LYS A 62 -0.88 -11.26 -10.13
C LYS A 62 -1.53 -10.52 -11.29
N ASP A 63 -1.79 -9.23 -11.08
CA ASP A 63 -2.31 -8.33 -12.09
C ASP A 63 -1.18 -7.54 -12.80
N SER A 64 -1.45 -6.99 -13.99
CA SER A 64 -0.47 -6.22 -14.77
C SER A 64 -0.29 -4.76 -14.31
N PHE A 65 -0.84 -4.40 -13.16
CA PHE A 65 -0.74 -3.08 -12.55
C PHE A 65 0.71 -2.62 -12.32
N SER A 66 0.96 -1.34 -12.57
CA SER A 66 2.19 -0.64 -12.21
C SER A 66 1.93 0.84 -11.99
N LEU A 67 2.77 1.50 -11.19
CA LEU A 67 2.72 2.94 -10.99
C LEU A 67 3.55 3.65 -12.07
N LYS A 68 2.92 4.53 -12.84
CA LYS A 68 3.55 5.34 -13.89
C LYS A 68 4.10 6.64 -13.30
N SER A 69 5.10 6.52 -12.45
CA SER A 69 5.73 7.68 -11.82
C SER A 69 6.60 8.44 -12.82
N PRO A 70 6.64 9.79 -12.76
CA PRO A 70 7.53 10.58 -13.61
C PRO A 70 9.01 10.40 -13.26
N ASP A 71 9.33 10.08 -12.00
CA ASP A 71 10.69 9.94 -11.49
C ASP A 71 10.85 8.70 -10.59
N GLU A 72 12.09 8.40 -10.19
CA GLU A 72 12.36 7.36 -9.18
C GLU A 72 11.78 7.69 -7.82
N TYR A 73 11.27 6.68 -7.10
CA TYR A 73 10.71 6.82 -5.76
C TYR A 73 11.04 5.62 -4.87
N VAL A 74 10.91 5.83 -3.57
CA VAL A 74 10.97 4.77 -2.56
C VAL A 74 9.61 4.67 -1.87
N ILE A 75 9.11 3.45 -1.67
CA ILE A 75 7.87 3.20 -0.93
C ILE A 75 8.23 2.93 0.53
N ASN A 76 8.31 3.99 1.33
CA ASN A 76 8.48 3.83 2.78
C ASN A 76 7.17 3.42 3.47
N ALA A 77 6.04 3.92 2.96
CA ALA A 77 4.69 3.50 3.30
C ALA A 77 3.75 3.79 2.12
N PHE A 78 2.58 3.16 2.09
CA PHE A 78 1.54 3.49 1.13
C PHE A 78 0.15 3.39 1.77
N ALA A 79 -0.81 4.12 1.22
CA ALA A 79 -2.20 4.05 1.61
C ALA A 79 -3.12 3.86 0.40
N ILE A 80 -4.13 3.05 0.63
CA ILE A 80 -5.20 2.71 -0.31
C ILE A 80 -6.48 2.66 0.52
N SER A 81 -7.55 3.27 0.02
CA SER A 81 -8.91 3.16 0.56
C SER A 81 -9.84 2.55 -0.49
N PRO A 82 -10.84 1.73 -0.10
CA PRO A 82 -11.94 1.32 -0.97
C PRO A 82 -12.79 2.49 -1.47
N GLU A 83 -12.87 3.56 -0.69
CA GLU A 83 -13.75 4.72 -0.94
C GLU A 83 -13.04 5.84 -1.72
N SER A 84 -11.78 5.66 -2.08
CA SER A 84 -10.98 6.66 -2.79
C SER A 84 -10.34 6.06 -4.03
N ASP A 85 -10.41 6.79 -5.15
CA ASP A 85 -9.71 6.45 -6.39
C ASP A 85 -8.21 6.73 -6.37
N THR A 86 -7.67 7.10 -5.20
CA THR A 86 -6.27 7.47 -5.02
C THR A 86 -5.47 6.37 -4.34
N ILE A 87 -4.24 6.18 -4.81
CA ILE A 87 -3.16 5.47 -4.15
C ILE A 87 -2.13 6.53 -3.74
N ALA A 88 -1.75 6.51 -2.47
CA ALA A 88 -0.76 7.45 -1.96
C ALA A 88 0.51 6.70 -1.55
N ILE A 89 1.68 7.19 -1.98
CA ILE A 89 3.01 6.65 -1.67
C ILE A 89 3.78 7.69 -0.86
N LEU A 90 4.28 7.30 0.31
CA LEU A 90 5.23 8.09 1.08
C LEU A 90 6.66 7.76 0.64
N ASP A 91 7.32 8.76 0.07
CA ASP A 91 8.74 8.76 -0.31
C ASP A 91 9.46 9.74 0.60
N LYS A 92 9.71 9.30 1.84
CA LYS A 92 10.28 10.12 2.92
C LYS A 92 11.68 10.60 2.55
N ASP A 93 12.42 9.77 1.81
CA ASP A 93 13.81 10.02 1.43
C ASP A 93 13.92 11.20 0.46
N ARG A 94 12.81 11.54 -0.23
CA ARG A 94 12.66 12.71 -1.10
C ARG A 94 11.64 13.72 -0.56
N GLU A 95 11.30 13.64 0.73
CA GLU A 95 10.40 14.57 1.43
C GLU A 95 9.05 14.79 0.71
N ARG A 96 8.48 13.74 0.11
CA ARG A 96 7.27 13.87 -0.71
C ARG A 96 6.26 12.73 -0.56
N ILE A 97 5.04 13.02 -0.97
CA ILE A 97 3.96 12.05 -1.18
C ILE A 97 3.58 12.08 -2.65
N LEU A 98 3.57 10.91 -3.29
CA LEU A 98 3.12 10.75 -4.67
C LEU A 98 1.70 10.19 -4.67
N LEU A 99 0.82 10.83 -5.44
CA LEU A 99 -0.57 10.41 -5.60
C LEU A 99 -0.77 9.84 -7.01
N PHE A 100 -1.41 8.68 -7.06
CA PHE A 100 -1.72 7.95 -8.28
C PHE A 100 -3.20 7.58 -8.32
N SER A 101 -3.76 7.35 -9.50
CA SER A 101 -5.06 6.71 -9.64
C SER A 101 -4.97 5.20 -9.32
N LYS A 102 -6.12 4.54 -9.13
CA LYS A 102 -6.19 3.06 -9.04
C LYS A 102 -5.75 2.32 -10.30
N SER A 103 -5.68 3.00 -11.46
CA SER A 103 -5.10 2.47 -12.69
C SER A 103 -3.58 2.64 -12.76
N GLY A 104 -2.98 3.36 -11.79
CA GLY A 104 -1.53 3.57 -11.68
C GLY A 104 -1.02 4.83 -12.37
N GLU A 105 -1.91 5.68 -12.91
CA GLU A 105 -1.52 6.97 -13.50
C GLU A 105 -1.08 7.95 -12.41
N PHE A 106 0.00 8.67 -12.64
CA PHE A 106 0.42 9.75 -11.74
C PHE A 106 -0.57 10.90 -11.78
N LEU A 107 -0.99 11.37 -10.62
CA LEU A 107 -1.92 12.50 -10.47
C LEU A 107 -1.18 13.77 -10.08
N LYS A 108 -0.47 13.74 -8.95
CA LYS A 108 0.30 14.86 -8.41
C LYS A 108 1.30 14.41 -7.35
N GLN A 109 2.19 15.32 -6.96
CA GLN A 109 3.06 15.14 -5.79
C GLN A 109 2.86 16.28 -4.78
N ILE A 110 3.06 15.97 -3.51
CA ILE A 110 3.05 16.92 -2.41
C ILE A 110 4.44 16.88 -1.79
N VAL A 111 5.13 18.02 -1.74
CA VAL A 111 6.50 18.12 -1.21
C VAL A 111 6.47 18.98 0.05
N SER A 112 7.09 18.49 1.12
CA SER A 112 7.22 19.23 2.37
C SER A 112 8.30 18.61 3.23
N SER A 113 9.18 19.43 3.80
CA SER A 113 10.25 18.98 4.69
C SER A 113 9.75 18.27 5.95
N GLU A 114 8.48 18.43 6.33
CA GLU A 114 7.86 17.70 7.44
C GLU A 114 7.56 16.23 7.10
N ILE A 115 7.45 15.88 5.82
CA ILE A 115 7.15 14.52 5.35
C ILE A 115 8.24 13.54 5.77
N LYS A 116 9.50 13.98 5.92
CA LYS A 116 10.59 13.12 6.42
C LYS A 116 10.32 12.52 7.80
N ARG A 117 9.47 13.16 8.60
CA ARG A 117 9.07 12.72 9.95
C ARG A 117 7.90 11.74 9.93
N ALA A 118 7.26 11.54 8.78
CA ALA A 118 6.14 10.62 8.66
C ALA A 118 6.62 9.16 8.72
N THR A 119 5.92 8.36 9.53
CA THR A 119 6.15 6.93 9.69
C THR A 119 5.12 6.11 8.91
N SER A 120 3.93 6.66 8.67
CA SER A 120 2.88 6.05 7.85
C SER A 120 1.95 7.14 7.28
N LEU A 121 1.08 6.73 6.36
CA LEU A 121 -0.01 7.56 5.86
C LEU A 121 -1.30 6.76 5.78
N LEU A 122 -2.44 7.45 5.77
CA LEU A 122 -3.77 6.91 5.57
C LEU A 122 -4.55 7.82 4.63
N LEU A 123 -5.54 7.25 3.94
CA LEU A 123 -6.55 7.99 3.18
C LEU A 123 -7.88 7.85 3.92
N ASP A 124 -8.56 8.97 4.19
CA ASP A 124 -9.93 8.92 4.68
C ASP A 124 -10.92 8.55 3.55
N SER A 125 -12.21 8.44 3.89
CA SER A 125 -13.26 8.11 2.92
C SER A 125 -13.46 9.15 1.82
N ASN A 126 -12.89 10.34 1.96
CA ASN A 126 -12.94 11.43 0.97
C ASN A 126 -11.60 11.58 0.24
N GLY A 127 -10.65 10.66 0.44
CA GLY A 127 -9.32 10.73 -0.15
C GLY A 127 -8.37 11.74 0.51
N LYS A 128 -8.70 12.26 1.71
CA LYS A 128 -7.79 13.17 2.43
C LYS A 128 -6.65 12.39 3.06
N LEU A 129 -5.45 12.98 3.00
CA LEU A 129 -4.24 12.42 3.58
C LEU A 129 -4.15 12.72 5.08
N LEU A 130 -3.97 11.65 5.84
CA LEU A 130 -3.55 11.68 7.23
C LEU A 130 -2.14 11.11 7.31
N LEU A 131 -1.25 11.79 8.04
CA LEU A 131 0.12 11.36 8.30
C LEU A 131 0.28 10.99 9.76
N GLN A 132 0.86 9.82 10.01
CA GLN A 132 1.36 9.49 11.34
C GLN A 132 2.82 9.91 11.41
N GLY A 133 3.15 10.73 12.40
CA GLY A 133 4.54 10.99 12.79
C GLY A 133 4.82 10.42 14.18
N GLU A 134 6.04 10.56 14.65
CA GLU A 134 6.47 10.04 15.97
C GLU A 134 5.64 10.58 17.15
N LYS A 135 5.13 11.81 17.03
CA LYS A 135 4.47 12.53 18.13
C LYS A 135 2.95 12.63 17.98
N GLY A 136 2.37 12.09 16.92
CA GLY A 136 0.92 12.15 16.72
C GLY A 136 0.46 11.95 15.28
N LEU A 137 -0.84 12.16 15.09
CA LEU A 137 -1.50 12.14 13.79
C LEU A 137 -1.69 13.58 13.30
N TYR A 138 -1.34 13.82 12.04
CA TYR A 138 -1.41 15.10 11.38
C TYR A 138 -2.29 14.98 10.14
N ARG A 139 -3.02 16.04 9.81
CA ARG A 139 -3.76 16.13 8.56
C ARG A 139 -3.05 17.11 7.65
N LEU A 140 -2.81 16.72 6.41
CA LEU A 140 -2.39 17.67 5.39
C LEU A 140 -3.62 18.47 4.95
N SER A 141 -3.60 19.78 5.16
CA SER A 141 -4.53 20.72 4.52
C SER A 141 -3.88 21.21 3.23
N GLU A 142 -4.61 21.07 2.12
CA GLU A 142 -4.28 21.75 0.85
C GLU A 142 -4.54 23.26 0.95
#